data_AF-A0A376VPK3-F1
#
_entry.id   AF-A0A376VPK3-F1
#
_cell.length_a   1.000
_cell.length_b   1.000
_cell.length_c   1.000
_cell.angle_alpha   90.00
_cell.angle_beta   90.00
_cell.angle_gamma   90.00
#
_symmetry.space_group_name_H-M   'P 1'
#
loop_
_entity.id
_entity.type
_entity.pdbx_description
1 polymer ?
#
loop_
_entity_poly.entity_id
_entity_poly.type
_entity_poly.pdbx_seq_one_letter_code
_entity_poly.pdbx_strand_id
1 'polypeptide(L)'
;MVCQMELTSHLLTAAAFGTMKNSENELAEQLIEQTGDNTLTLMDKGYYSLGLLNAWSLAGEHRHWMIPLRKGAQYEEIRKLGKGDHLVKLKTSPQARKKWPGLGNEVTARPADRDAQRKSLPSADVDDGRHALPRRRNGGSVQSSLGNQTGIQGDKTDDATEQADAEK
;
A
#
# COMPACT_ATOMS: atom_id res chain seq x y z
N MET A 1 -12.55 -18.38 -0.46
CA MET A 1 -12.74 -17.93 0.94
C MET A 1 -11.57 -17.04 1.30
N VAL A 2 -11.81 -15.92 1.97
CA VAL A 2 -10.77 -15.03 2.51
C VAL A 2 -11.03 -14.84 3.99
N CYS A 3 -10.00 -14.74 4.81
CA CYS A 3 -10.12 -14.53 6.24
C CYS A 3 -9.12 -13.50 6.77
N GLN A 4 -9.49 -12.83 7.85
CA GLN A 4 -8.63 -11.96 8.63
C GLN A 4 -8.26 -12.67 9.93
N MET A 5 -6.97 -12.70 10.23
CA MET A 5 -6.44 -13.22 11.48
C MET A 5 -5.79 -12.08 12.26
N GLU A 6 -6.10 -12.01 13.55
CA GLU A 6 -5.34 -11.18 14.48
C GLU A 6 -4.09 -11.97 14.91
N LEU A 7 -2.91 -11.43 14.62
CA LEU A 7 -1.64 -12.18 14.70
C LEU A 7 -1.16 -12.45 16.13
N THR A 8 -1.59 -11.68 17.11
CA THR A 8 -1.14 -11.88 18.50
C THR A 8 -1.92 -12.99 19.19
N SER A 9 -3.22 -13.11 18.93
CA SER A 9 -4.13 -14.10 19.49
C SER A 9 -4.34 -15.31 18.57
N HIS A 10 -3.96 -15.21 17.30
CA HIS A 10 -4.20 -16.21 16.25
C HIS A 10 -5.69 -16.50 16.00
N LEU A 11 -6.57 -15.57 16.40
CA LEU A 11 -8.01 -15.69 16.19
C LEU A 11 -8.40 -15.17 14.82
N LEU A 12 -9.32 -15.89 14.16
CA LEU A 12 -9.99 -15.38 12.98
C LEU A 12 -11.05 -14.36 13.41
N THR A 13 -10.86 -13.10 13.04
CA THR A 13 -11.77 -12.01 13.42
C THR A 13 -12.86 -11.78 12.39
N ALA A 14 -12.60 -12.16 11.13
CA ALA A 14 -13.52 -11.96 10.02
C ALA A 14 -13.26 -13.00 8.93
N ALA A 15 -14.30 -13.38 8.19
CA ALA A 15 -14.18 -14.26 7.03
C ALA A 15 -15.28 -14.01 6.02
N ALA A 16 -14.93 -14.11 4.74
CA ALA A 16 -15.84 -13.95 3.62
C ALA A 16 -15.79 -15.21 2.74
N PHE A 17 -16.98 -15.68 2.37
CA PHE A 17 -17.18 -16.86 1.55
C PHE A 17 -17.85 -16.45 0.24
N GLY A 18 -17.41 -17.06 -0.85
CA GLY A 18 -17.98 -16.84 -2.17
C GLY A 18 -17.92 -18.09 -3.01
N THR A 19 -18.41 -17.95 -4.23
CA THR A 19 -18.39 -18.99 -5.25
C THR A 19 -17.13 -18.86 -6.11
N MET A 20 -16.91 -19.81 -7.02
CA MET A 20 -15.80 -19.75 -8.00
C MET A 20 -15.83 -18.51 -8.90
N LYS A 21 -16.98 -17.83 -9.00
CA LYS A 21 -17.13 -16.59 -9.78
C LYS A 21 -16.58 -15.35 -9.07
N ASN A 22 -16.30 -15.45 -7.76
CA ASN A 22 -15.86 -14.31 -6.96
C ASN A 22 -14.33 -14.27 -6.90
N SER A 23 -13.77 -13.11 -7.20
CA SER A 23 -12.32 -12.91 -7.03
C SER A 23 -11.96 -12.77 -5.54
N GLU A 24 -10.72 -13.10 -5.17
CA GLU A 24 -10.25 -12.91 -3.79
C GLU A 24 -10.32 -11.44 -3.35
N ASN A 25 -10.11 -10.51 -4.29
CA ASN A 25 -10.27 -9.08 -4.02
C ASN A 25 -11.73 -8.73 -3.68
N GLU A 26 -12.72 -9.24 -4.41
CA GLU A 26 -14.14 -9.02 -4.09
C GLU A 26 -14.53 -9.60 -2.72
N LEU A 27 -13.93 -10.72 -2.33
CA LEU A 27 -14.15 -11.27 -0.99
C LEU A 27 -13.45 -10.44 0.09
N ALA A 28 -12.26 -9.92 -0.18
CA ALA A 28 -11.55 -9.03 0.73
C ALA A 28 -12.29 -7.70 0.93
N GLU A 29 -12.95 -7.17 -0.11
CA GLU A 29 -13.80 -5.97 -0.01
C GLU A 29 -14.87 -6.10 1.09
N GLN A 30 -15.44 -7.29 1.27
CA GLN A 30 -16.46 -7.57 2.30
C GLN A 30 -15.90 -7.54 3.73
N LEU A 31 -14.58 -7.63 3.89
CA LEU A 31 -13.91 -7.60 5.19
C LEU A 31 -13.54 -6.18 5.64
N ILE A 32 -13.66 -5.18 4.76
CA ILE A 32 -13.34 -3.79 5.06
C ILE A 32 -14.17 -3.28 6.24
N GLU A 33 -15.49 -3.50 6.21
CA GLU A 33 -16.41 -3.04 7.26
C GLU A 33 -16.20 -3.79 8.59
N GLN A 34 -15.68 -5.03 8.52
CA GLN A 34 -15.42 -5.87 9.69
C GLN A 34 -14.07 -5.59 10.35
N THR A 35 -13.18 -4.88 9.65
CA THR A 35 -11.89 -4.47 10.19
C THR A 35 -12.12 -3.35 11.22
N GLY A 36 -11.56 -3.49 12.41
CA GLY A 36 -11.62 -2.43 13.43
C GLY A 36 -10.71 -1.24 13.12
N ASP A 37 -10.83 -0.18 13.91
CA ASP A 37 -9.94 0.99 13.83
C ASP A 37 -8.59 0.72 14.52
N ASN A 38 -7.60 1.57 14.23
CA ASN A 38 -6.23 1.46 14.77
C ASN A 38 -5.54 0.12 14.45
N THR A 39 -5.81 -0.43 13.27
CA THR A 39 -5.26 -1.70 12.82
C THR A 39 -4.17 -1.53 11.77
N LEU A 40 -3.18 -2.43 11.77
CA LEU A 40 -2.29 -2.66 10.64
C LEU A 40 -2.57 -4.03 10.01
N THR A 41 -3.20 -4.04 8.83
CA THR A 41 -3.50 -5.27 8.10
C THR A 41 -2.32 -5.67 7.22
N LEU A 42 -1.74 -6.84 7.47
CA LEU A 42 -0.73 -7.43 6.60
C LEU A 42 -1.44 -8.16 5.46
N MET A 43 -1.25 -7.69 4.23
CA MET A 43 -1.89 -8.26 3.05
C MET A 43 -0.88 -9.02 2.20
N ASP A 44 -1.32 -10.12 1.60
CA ASP A 44 -0.52 -10.83 0.61
C ASP A 44 -0.45 -10.08 -0.72
N LYS A 45 0.56 -10.42 -1.52
CA LYS A 45 0.82 -9.80 -2.84
C LYS A 45 -0.37 -9.91 -3.82
N GLY A 46 -1.25 -10.90 -3.63
CA GLY A 46 -2.47 -11.11 -4.41
C GLY A 46 -3.48 -9.95 -4.28
N TYR A 47 -3.48 -9.26 -3.13
CA TYR A 47 -4.38 -8.15 -2.82
C TYR A 47 -3.85 -6.77 -3.27
N TYR A 48 -2.89 -6.75 -4.20
CA TYR A 48 -2.39 -5.49 -4.77
C TYR A 48 -3.43 -4.89 -5.72
N SER A 49 -4.41 -4.20 -5.16
CA SER A 49 -5.38 -3.36 -5.88
C SER A 49 -5.43 -2.02 -5.17
N LEU A 50 -5.03 -0.94 -5.87
CA LEU A 50 -4.99 0.40 -5.24
C LEU A 50 -6.37 0.89 -4.81
N GLY A 51 -7.43 0.45 -5.50
CA GLY A 51 -8.81 0.71 -5.08
C GLY A 51 -9.15 0.05 -3.75
N LEU A 52 -8.88 -1.27 -3.63
CA LEU A 52 -9.09 -2.02 -2.38
C LEU A 52 -8.27 -1.42 -1.23
N LEU A 53 -6.99 -1.20 -1.45
CA LEU A 53 -6.06 -0.68 -0.44
C LEU A 53 -6.46 0.72 0.03
N ASN A 54 -6.87 1.60 -0.89
CA ASN A 54 -7.34 2.93 -0.54
C ASN A 54 -8.67 2.87 0.22
N ALA A 55 -9.63 2.05 -0.23
CA ALA A 55 -10.89 1.86 0.45
C ALA A 55 -10.69 1.30 1.87
N TRP A 56 -9.75 0.38 2.05
CA TRP A 56 -9.42 -0.21 3.34
C TRP A 56 -8.97 0.84 4.35
N SER A 57 -8.10 1.76 3.93
CA SER A 57 -7.61 2.85 4.79
C SER A 57 -8.67 3.91 5.07
N LEU A 58 -9.59 4.16 4.14
CA LEU A 58 -10.61 5.21 4.27
C LEU A 58 -11.87 4.76 5.02
N ALA A 59 -12.07 3.45 5.21
CA ALA A 59 -13.29 2.92 5.82
C ALA A 59 -13.37 3.06 7.35
N GLY A 60 -12.34 3.59 8.00
CA GLY A 60 -12.35 3.88 9.42
C GLY A 60 -11.14 4.70 9.86
N GLU A 61 -10.89 4.72 11.16
CA GLU A 61 -9.85 5.57 11.75
C GLU A 61 -8.53 4.81 11.93
N HIS A 62 -7.42 5.43 11.51
CA HIS A 62 -6.07 4.87 11.62
C HIS A 62 -5.96 3.43 11.12
N ARG A 63 -6.60 3.12 9.99
CA ARG A 63 -6.49 1.82 9.31
C ARG A 63 -5.35 1.83 8.32
N HIS A 64 -4.32 1.08 8.66
CA HIS A 64 -3.12 0.92 7.86
C HIS A 64 -3.09 -0.46 7.23
N TRP A 65 -2.42 -0.57 6.09
CA TRP A 65 -2.11 -1.85 5.46
C TRP A 65 -0.62 -1.94 5.16
N MET A 66 -0.11 -3.16 5.04
CA MET A 66 1.23 -3.40 4.52
C MET A 66 1.18 -4.57 3.55
N ILE A 67 1.71 -4.35 2.34
CA ILE A 67 1.75 -5.37 1.29
C ILE A 67 3.19 -5.58 0.80
N PRO A 68 3.63 -6.84 0.55
CA PRO A 68 4.89 -7.11 -0.11
C PRO A 68 4.97 -6.44 -1.47
N LEU A 69 6.07 -5.72 -1.72
CA LEU A 69 6.29 -5.02 -2.97
C LEU A 69 6.60 -5.99 -4.10
N ARG A 70 5.96 -5.80 -5.26
CA ARG A 70 6.28 -6.57 -6.46
C ARG A 70 7.66 -6.16 -7.00
N LYS A 71 8.43 -7.12 -7.51
CA LYS A 71 9.69 -6.83 -8.21
C LYS A 71 9.38 -5.91 -9.40
N GLY A 72 10.09 -4.78 -9.50
CA GLY A 72 9.88 -3.79 -10.55
C GLY A 72 8.65 -2.89 -10.37
N ALA A 73 8.04 -2.87 -9.19
CA ALA A 73 6.95 -1.94 -8.90
C ALA A 73 7.42 -0.48 -9.07
N GLN A 74 6.66 0.27 -9.85
CA GLN A 74 6.93 1.67 -10.15
C GLN A 74 6.21 2.55 -9.13
N TYR A 75 6.94 3.50 -8.57
CA TYR A 75 6.40 4.53 -7.68
C TYR A 75 7.23 5.79 -7.84
N GLU A 76 6.60 6.93 -7.61
CA GLU A 76 7.27 8.23 -7.67
C GLU A 76 7.59 8.70 -6.26
N GLU A 77 8.84 9.01 -5.97
CA GLU A 77 9.23 9.55 -4.67
C GLU A 77 8.73 11.00 -4.54
N ILE A 78 7.89 11.27 -3.54
CA ILE A 78 7.41 12.62 -3.22
C ILE A 78 8.47 13.38 -2.42
N ARG A 79 8.92 12.75 -1.33
CA ARG A 79 9.89 13.36 -0.39
C ARG A 79 10.54 12.31 0.50
N LYS A 80 11.73 12.63 0.98
CA LYS A 80 12.44 11.88 2.04
C LYS A 80 11.94 12.34 3.40
N LEU A 81 11.57 11.40 4.25
CA LEU A 81 11.20 11.62 5.65
C LEU A 81 12.38 11.34 6.59
N GLY A 82 13.35 10.53 6.13
CA GLY A 82 14.54 10.16 6.88
C GLY A 82 15.44 9.21 6.11
N LYS A 83 16.46 8.67 6.77
CA LYS A 83 17.34 7.66 6.17
C LYS A 83 16.55 6.37 5.94
N GLY A 84 16.30 6.02 4.68
CA GLY A 84 15.53 4.83 4.30
C GLY A 84 14.02 4.97 4.49
N ASP A 85 13.53 6.18 4.78
CA ASP A 85 12.09 6.47 4.91
C ASP A 85 11.69 7.50 3.87
N HIS A 86 10.82 7.06 2.95
CA HIS A 86 10.44 7.79 1.75
C HIS A 86 8.92 7.79 1.66
N LEU A 87 8.35 8.94 1.32
CA LEU A 87 6.95 9.02 0.95
C LEU A 87 6.87 8.90 -0.57
N VAL A 88 6.09 7.92 -1.06
CA VAL A 88 5.98 7.61 -2.48
C VAL A 88 4.52 7.69 -2.95
N LYS A 89 4.34 7.97 -4.24
CA LYS A 89 3.06 7.94 -4.95
C LYS A 89 2.97 6.72 -5.83
N LEU A 90 1.82 6.06 -5.75
CA LEU A 90 1.40 4.99 -6.63
C LEU A 90 0.34 5.54 -7.57
N LYS A 91 0.58 5.50 -8.87
CA LYS A 91 -0.41 5.95 -9.87
C LYS A 91 -1.53 4.92 -9.96
N THR A 92 -2.77 5.40 -9.93
CA THR A 92 -3.94 4.53 -10.12
C THR A 92 -4.22 4.34 -11.61
N SER A 93 -4.72 3.17 -11.98
CA SER A 93 -5.14 2.90 -13.35
C SER A 93 -6.55 3.48 -13.61
N PRO A 94 -6.89 3.79 -14.88
CA PRO A 94 -8.26 4.17 -15.24
C PRO A 94 -9.28 3.08 -14.89
N GLN A 95 -8.91 1.81 -15.02
CA GLN A 95 -9.77 0.66 -14.69
C GLN A 95 -10.09 0.61 -13.19
N ALA A 96 -9.09 0.82 -12.34
CA ALA A 96 -9.28 0.89 -10.88
C ALA A 96 -10.21 2.04 -10.51
N ARG A 97 -10.04 3.23 -11.10
CA ARG A 97 -10.93 4.38 -10.87
C ARG A 97 -12.36 4.16 -11.37
N LYS A 98 -12.55 3.37 -12.44
CA LYS A 98 -13.88 2.99 -12.90
C LYS A 98 -14.58 2.06 -11.91
N LYS A 99 -13.85 1.10 -11.32
CA LYS A 99 -14.38 0.20 -10.29
C LYS A 99 -14.59 0.93 -8.95
N TRP A 100 -13.76 1.92 -8.65
CA TRP A 100 -13.76 2.66 -7.39
C TRP A 100 -13.95 4.16 -7.62
N PRO A 101 -15.20 4.67 -7.64
CA PRO A 101 -15.50 6.07 -7.98
C PRO A 101 -14.87 7.11 -7.03
N GLY A 102 -14.50 6.71 -5.80
CA GLY A 102 -13.80 7.56 -4.83
C GLY A 102 -12.27 7.50 -4.92
N LEU A 103 -11.71 6.73 -5.85
CA LEU A 103 -10.27 6.56 -5.98
C LEU A 103 -9.68 7.71 -6.79
N GLY A 104 -8.77 8.46 -6.18
CA GLY A 104 -8.01 9.52 -6.86
C GLY A 104 -7.04 8.98 -7.91
N ASN A 105 -6.28 9.88 -8.54
CA ASN A 105 -5.24 9.52 -9.51
C ASN A 105 -4.01 8.86 -8.87
N GLU A 106 -3.84 9.04 -7.56
CA GLU A 106 -2.64 8.66 -6.83
C GLU A 106 -3.02 8.15 -5.44
N VAL A 107 -2.29 7.15 -4.96
CA VAL A 107 -2.33 6.68 -3.57
C VAL A 107 -0.95 6.85 -2.97
N THR A 108 -0.86 7.41 -1.77
CA THR A 108 0.40 7.60 -1.07
C THR A 108 0.76 6.40 -0.21
N ALA A 109 2.00 5.95 -0.30
CA ALA A 109 2.54 4.84 0.47
C ALA A 109 3.94 5.18 1.01
N ARG A 110 4.42 4.38 1.95
CA ARG A 110 5.82 4.41 2.41
C ARG A 110 6.46 3.09 2.05
N PRO A 111 7.64 3.04 1.40
CA PRO A 111 8.40 1.81 1.29
C PRO A 111 9.02 1.48 2.64
N ALA A 112 8.87 0.24 3.09
CA ALA A 112 9.58 -0.32 4.22
C ALA A 112 10.51 -1.43 3.73
N ASP A 113 11.80 -1.26 3.95
CA ASP A 113 12.77 -2.36 3.80
C ASP A 113 12.74 -3.18 5.08
N ARG A 114 12.29 -4.44 5.00
CA ARG A 114 12.38 -5.37 6.13
C ARG A 114 13.66 -6.17 6.16
N ASP A 115 14.33 -6.34 5.01
CA ASP A 115 15.68 -6.90 4.82
C ASP A 115 16.06 -6.80 3.33
N ALA A 116 17.35 -6.95 2.97
CA ALA A 116 17.91 -6.77 1.61
C ALA A 116 17.23 -7.57 0.47
N GLN A 117 16.27 -8.46 0.77
CA GLN A 117 15.53 -9.28 -0.19
C GLN A 117 14.01 -9.03 -0.25
N ARG A 118 13.40 -8.33 0.73
CA ARG A 118 11.93 -8.16 0.79
C ARG A 118 11.55 -6.73 1.17
N LYS A 119 11.12 -5.97 0.15
CA LYS A 119 10.50 -4.65 0.29
C LYS A 119 9.01 -4.81 0.49
N SER A 120 8.41 -4.00 1.35
CA SER A 120 6.97 -3.84 1.47
C SER A 120 6.57 -2.38 1.26
N LEU A 121 5.31 -2.15 0.92
CA LEU A 121 4.69 -0.84 0.96
C LEU A 121 3.65 -0.87 2.08
N PRO A 122 3.93 -0.24 3.23
CA PRO A 122 2.88 0.24 4.09
C PRO A 122 2.11 1.40 3.48
N SER A 123 0.82 1.49 3.80
CA SER A 123 0.05 2.72 3.64
C SER A 123 0.81 3.88 4.27
N ALA A 124 0.89 5.01 3.57
CA ALA A 124 1.31 6.23 4.24
C ALA A 124 0.28 6.54 5.33
N ASP A 125 0.71 7.15 6.43
CA ASP A 125 -0.25 7.84 7.29
C ASP A 125 -0.93 8.85 6.35
N VAL A 126 -2.22 8.64 6.06
CA VAL A 126 -3.03 9.67 5.41
C VAL A 126 -3.07 10.77 6.45
N ASP A 127 -2.12 11.70 6.34
CA ASP A 127 -1.89 12.79 7.27
C ASP A 127 -3.12 13.69 7.21
N ASP A 128 -4.17 13.34 7.96
CA ASP A 128 -5.24 14.25 8.34
C ASP A 128 -4.68 15.21 9.40
N GLY A 129 -3.69 16.00 9.00
CA GLY A 129 -3.15 17.22 9.61
C GLY A 129 -3.10 17.40 11.14
N ARG A 130 -3.24 16.37 11.98
CA ARG A 130 -3.58 16.57 13.41
C ARG A 130 -2.62 15.99 14.44
N HIS A 131 -1.62 15.20 14.07
CA HIS A 131 -0.69 14.68 15.09
C HIS A 131 0.76 14.60 14.63
N ALA A 132 1.37 15.78 14.38
CA ALA A 132 2.82 15.92 14.50
C ALA A 132 3.21 15.85 15.99
N LEU A 133 3.61 14.67 16.47
CA LEU A 133 4.30 14.59 17.76
C LEU A 133 5.65 15.32 17.63
N PRO A 134 5.99 16.26 18.54
CA PRO A 134 7.24 17.01 18.45
C PRO A 134 8.44 16.09 18.64
N ARG A 135 9.23 15.89 17.59
CA ARG A 135 10.50 15.16 17.66
C ARG A 135 11.50 15.96 18.51
N ARG A 136 11.96 15.34 19.60
CA ARG A 136 13.06 15.85 20.44
C ARG A 136 14.32 16.02 19.58
N ARG A 137 14.78 17.27 19.46
CA ARG A 137 16.02 17.66 18.79
C ARG A 137 17.20 17.15 19.62
N ASN A 138 18.08 16.32 19.06
CA ASN A 138 19.44 16.19 19.55
C ASN A 138 20.41 16.25 18.37
N GLY A 139 21.38 17.16 18.49
CA GLY A 139 22.29 17.58 17.43
C GLY A 139 23.35 16.56 17.05
N GLY A 140 23.92 16.75 15.87
CA GLY A 140 25.06 15.99 15.35
C GLY A 140 25.27 16.27 13.86
N SER A 141 26.17 17.22 13.58
CA SER A 141 26.70 17.60 12.26
C SER A 141 27.37 16.43 11.53
N VAL A 142 27.17 16.27 10.21
CA VAL A 142 28.22 15.87 9.25
C VAL A 142 27.90 16.39 7.83
N GLN A 143 28.94 16.92 7.20
CA GLN A 143 29.06 17.52 5.87
C GLN A 143 29.16 16.49 4.73
N SER A 144 28.63 16.86 3.56
CA SER A 144 29.03 16.54 2.17
C SER A 144 29.34 15.10 1.71
N SER A 145 28.75 14.69 0.58
CA SER A 145 29.49 14.16 -0.59
C SER A 145 28.54 13.65 -1.70
N LEU A 146 28.71 14.24 -2.88
CA LEU A 146 28.61 13.69 -4.25
C LEU A 146 27.58 12.58 -4.58
N GLY A 147 26.75 12.91 -5.57
CA GLY A 147 26.60 12.12 -6.80
C GLY A 147 25.91 10.77 -6.68
N ASN A 148 24.71 10.67 -7.25
CA ASN A 148 24.46 9.70 -8.31
C ASN A 148 23.17 10.06 -9.03
N GLN A 149 23.34 10.62 -10.23
CA GLN A 149 22.33 10.60 -11.28
C GLN A 149 22.26 9.17 -11.81
N THR A 150 21.10 8.54 -11.75
CA THR A 150 20.78 7.43 -12.65
C THR A 150 19.50 7.80 -13.37
N GLY A 151 19.65 8.46 -14.52
CA GLY A 151 18.60 8.54 -15.50
C GLY A 151 18.57 7.25 -16.32
N ILE A 152 17.37 6.80 -16.68
CA ILE A 152 17.12 6.17 -17.98
C ILE A 152 15.80 6.72 -18.49
N GLN A 153 15.92 7.56 -19.53
CA GLN A 153 14.88 7.99 -20.45
C GLN A 153 14.57 6.83 -21.39
N GLY A 154 13.29 6.55 -21.67
CA GLY A 154 12.92 5.55 -22.68
C GLY A 154 11.44 5.23 -22.68
N ASP A 155 10.70 6.05 -23.42
CA ASP A 155 9.33 5.85 -23.88
C ASP A 155 9.06 4.41 -24.37
N LYS A 156 8.01 3.80 -23.80
CA LYS A 156 7.06 2.89 -24.46
C LYS A 156 5.94 2.58 -23.47
N THR A 157 4.75 3.05 -23.85
CA THR A 157 3.46 2.51 -23.43
C THR A 157 3.50 0.99 -23.30
N ASP A 158 2.92 0.44 -22.24
CA ASP A 158 2.01 -0.71 -22.33
C ASP A 158 1.24 -0.88 -21.01
N ASP A 159 -0.05 -0.58 -21.11
CA ASP A 159 -1.12 -1.18 -20.32
C ASP A 159 -1.01 -2.71 -20.40
N ALA A 160 -0.40 -3.34 -19.41
CA ALA A 160 -0.59 -4.77 -19.20
C ALA A 160 -0.29 -5.14 -17.74
N THR A 161 -1.22 -5.90 -17.14
CA THR A 161 -1.07 -6.65 -15.88
C THR A 161 -1.58 -5.99 -14.59
N GLU A 162 -2.72 -5.29 -14.66
CA GLU A 162 -3.69 -5.38 -13.56
C GLU A 162 -4.58 -6.60 -13.87
N GLN A 163 -4.17 -7.78 -13.36
CA GLN A 163 -4.89 -9.07 -13.50
C GLN A 163 -4.96 -9.62 -14.94
N ALA A 164 -3.86 -10.20 -15.43
CA ALA A 164 -4.04 -11.36 -16.30
C ALA A 164 -4.50 -12.53 -15.41
N ASP A 165 -5.50 -13.27 -15.87
CA ASP A 165 -6.10 -14.46 -15.25
C ASP A 165 -7.24 -14.18 -14.25
N ALA A 166 -8.26 -13.44 -14.70
CA ALA A 166 -9.63 -13.87 -14.47
C ALA A 166 -9.97 -14.91 -15.55
N GLU A 167 -10.16 -16.16 -15.12
CA GLU A 167 -10.84 -17.24 -15.86
C GLU A 167 -10.19 -17.73 -17.18
N LYS A 168 -9.58 -18.91 -17.10
CA LYS A 168 -9.86 -19.96 -18.07
C LYS A 168 -10.45 -21.16 -17.35
#